data_AF-A0AA86YNE1-F1
#
_entry.id   AF-A0AA86YNE1-F1
#
_cell.length_a   1.000
_cell.length_b   1.000
_cell.length_c   1.000
_cell.angle_alpha   90.00
_cell.angle_beta   90.00
_cell.angle_gamma   90.00
#
_symmetry.space_group_name_H-M   'P 1'
#
loop_
_entity.id
_entity.type
_entity.pdbx_description
1 polymer ?
#
loop_
_entity_poly.entity_id
_entity_poly.type
_entity_poly.pdbx_seq_one_letter_code
_entity_poly.pdbx_strand_id
1 'polypeptide(L)'
;MRKSRLSQYKRARLLELFIAGSTARIAAELVGVHRNTAAYYFHRLRVLIAEHVDKHTLFDGEIELDESYFGGRRKGQRGRGAAGKVPVFGLLKRGGKVYTKVIPDAKSRTLLP
;
A
#
# COMPACT_ATOMS: atom_id res chain seq x y z
N MET A 1 -4.10 17.77 -8.15
CA MET A 1 -5.53 17.51 -7.84
C MET A 1 -6.39 18.57 -8.52
N ARG A 2 -7.36 18.17 -9.35
CA ARG A 2 -8.50 19.06 -9.66
C ARG A 2 -9.13 19.44 -8.31
N LYS A 3 -9.51 20.71 -8.09
CA LYS A 3 -10.02 21.19 -6.79
C LYS A 3 -11.10 20.24 -6.28
N SER A 4 -10.84 19.59 -5.14
CA SER A 4 -11.82 18.70 -4.51
C SER A 4 -13.05 19.51 -4.14
N ARG A 5 -14.25 19.00 -4.44
CA ARG A 5 -15.52 19.59 -4.00
C ARG A 5 -15.81 19.34 -2.51
N LEU A 6 -14.93 18.60 -1.81
CA LEU A 6 -15.04 18.38 -0.38
C LEU A 6 -14.59 19.61 0.41
N SER A 7 -15.36 19.95 1.44
CA SER A 7 -14.95 20.99 2.40
C SER A 7 -13.61 20.63 3.05
N GLN A 8 -12.90 21.65 3.54
CA GLN A 8 -11.63 21.45 4.24
C GLN A 8 -11.81 20.55 5.47
N TYR A 9 -12.88 20.76 6.24
CA TYR A 9 -13.22 19.92 7.39
C TYR A 9 -13.36 18.44 7.01
N LYS A 10 -14.13 18.11 5.96
CA LYS A 10 -14.30 16.72 5.52
C LYS A 10 -12.99 16.10 5.05
N ARG A 11 -12.12 16.87 4.38
CA ARG A 11 -10.79 16.41 3.98
C ARG A 11 -9.90 16.11 5.19
N ALA A 12 -9.87 16.99 6.19
CA ALA A 12 -9.10 16.79 7.42
C ALA A 12 -9.55 15.53 8.16
N ARG A 13 -10.87 15.36 8.35
CA ARG A 13 -11.42 14.16 9.00
C ARG A 13 -11.13 12.88 8.23
N LEU A 14 -11.23 12.88 6.91
CA LEU A 14 -10.85 11.72 6.09
C LEU A 14 -9.36 11.38 6.22
N LEU A 15 -8.48 12.39 6.33
CA LEU A 15 -7.05 12.19 6.52
C LEU A 15 -6.75 11.60 7.92
N GLU A 16 -7.34 12.14 8.98
CA GLU A 16 -7.21 11.61 10.34
C GLU A 16 -7.63 10.13 10.41
N LEU A 17 -8.78 9.82 9.80
CA LEU A 17 -9.31 8.45 9.76
C LEU A 17 -8.45 7.51 8.91
N PHE A 18 -7.80 8.02 7.87
CA PHE A 18 -6.81 7.27 7.09
C PHE A 18 -5.58 6.94 7.94
N ILE A 19 -5.04 7.93 8.67
CA ILE A 19 -3.89 7.76 9.56
C ILE A 19 -4.21 6.78 10.69
N ALA A 20 -5.41 6.85 11.26
CA ALA A 20 -5.90 5.95 12.29
C ALA A 20 -6.17 4.51 11.80
N GLY A 21 -5.97 4.21 10.52
CA GLY A 21 -6.12 2.86 9.96
C GLY A 21 -7.58 2.40 9.80
N SER A 22 -8.55 3.32 9.87
CA SER A 22 -9.96 2.98 9.66
C SER A 22 -10.24 2.50 8.24
N THR A 23 -11.33 1.76 8.05
CA THR A 23 -11.76 1.38 6.70
C THR A 23 -12.41 2.58 6.01
N ALA A 24 -12.25 2.68 4.69
CA ALA A 24 -12.89 3.75 3.91
C ALA A 24 -14.43 3.74 4.02
N ARG A 25 -15.03 2.58 4.32
CA ARG A 25 -16.48 2.45 4.57
C ARG A 25 -16.88 3.18 5.85
N ILE A 26 -16.22 2.86 6.96
CA ILE A 26 -16.46 3.52 8.26
C ILE A 26 -16.19 5.03 8.14
N ALA A 27 -15.09 5.40 7.46
CA ALA A 27 -14.78 6.81 7.27
C ALA A 27 -15.82 7.56 6.44
N ALA A 28 -16.45 6.90 5.45
CA ALA A 28 -17.53 7.50 4.68
C ALA A 28 -18.75 7.83 5.56
N GLU A 29 -19.11 6.89 6.43
CA GLU A 29 -20.24 7.02 7.37
C GLU A 29 -19.97 8.13 8.40
N LEU A 30 -18.81 8.11 9.06
CA LEU A 30 -18.43 9.09 10.07
C LEU A 30 -18.30 10.52 9.54
N VAL A 31 -17.87 10.68 8.28
CA VAL A 31 -17.65 12.02 7.67
C VAL A 31 -18.89 12.50 6.89
N GLY A 32 -19.88 11.63 6.67
CA GLY A 32 -21.06 11.94 5.87
C GLY A 32 -20.70 12.22 4.41
N VAL A 33 -19.99 11.29 3.76
CA VAL A 33 -19.68 11.32 2.32
C VAL A 33 -20.07 10.00 1.67
N HIS A 34 -20.26 10.01 0.36
CA HIS A 34 -20.54 8.78 -0.36
C HIS A 34 -19.37 7.79 -0.24
N ARG A 35 -19.66 6.50 -0.10
CA ARG A 35 -18.64 5.43 0.07
C ARG A 35 -17.55 5.46 -0.99
N ASN A 36 -17.90 5.72 -2.25
CA ASN A 36 -16.94 5.78 -3.35
C ASN A 36 -16.04 7.01 -3.23
N THR A 37 -16.51 8.10 -2.63
CA THR A 37 -15.71 9.30 -2.39
C THR A 37 -14.63 9.04 -1.35
N ALA A 38 -14.96 8.40 -0.22
CA ALA A 38 -13.96 8.03 0.78
C ALA A 38 -12.97 6.99 0.24
N ALA A 39 -13.45 5.98 -0.48
CA ALA A 39 -12.60 4.96 -1.11
C ALA A 39 -11.61 5.59 -2.11
N TYR A 40 -12.11 6.49 -2.97
CA TYR A 40 -11.26 7.23 -3.91
C TYR A 40 -10.25 8.12 -3.19
N TYR A 41 -10.67 8.84 -2.14
CA TYR A 41 -9.77 9.70 -1.36
C TYR A 41 -8.64 8.88 -0.71
N PHE A 42 -8.96 7.76 -0.06
CA PHE A 42 -7.99 6.88 0.57
C PHE A 42 -7.04 6.26 -0.47
N HIS A 43 -7.56 5.84 -1.63
CA HIS A 43 -6.73 5.34 -2.71
C HIS A 43 -5.74 6.39 -3.20
N ARG A 44 -6.17 7.64 -3.41
CA ARG A 44 -5.28 8.73 -3.81
C ARG A 44 -4.21 9.04 -2.77
N LEU A 45 -4.53 8.99 -1.48
CA LEU A 45 -3.53 9.12 -0.41
C LEU A 45 -2.48 8.01 -0.50
N ARG A 46 -2.90 6.75 -0.71
CA ARG A 46 -1.96 5.63 -0.89
C ARG A 46 -1.05 5.82 -2.10
N VAL A 47 -1.59 6.28 -3.24
CA VAL A 47 -0.79 6.56 -4.44
C VAL A 47 0.25 7.66 -4.15
N LEU A 48 -0.15 8.75 -3.49
CA LEU A 48 0.79 9.83 -3.12
C LEU A 48 1.88 9.35 -2.16
N ILE A 49 1.54 8.51 -1.19
CA ILE A 49 2.50 7.91 -0.27
C ILE A 49 3.47 7.01 -1.04
N ALA A 50 2.97 6.15 -1.93
CA ALA A 50 3.82 5.28 -2.75
C ALA A 50 4.78 6.09 -3.63
N GLU A 51 4.28 7.10 -4.35
CA GLU A 51 5.10 8.01 -5.17
C GLU A 51 6.16 8.76 -4.34
N HIS A 52 5.83 9.15 -3.11
CA HIS A 52 6.78 9.82 -2.21
C HIS A 52 7.85 8.86 -1.69
N VAL A 53 7.46 7.63 -1.33
CA VAL A 53 8.39 6.58 -0.89
C VAL A 53 9.39 6.24 -1.99
N ASP A 54 8.92 6.05 -3.24
CA ASP A 54 9.79 5.75 -4.40
C ASP A 54 10.82 6.86 -4.70
N LYS A 55 10.52 8.12 -4.39
CA LYS A 55 11.42 9.25 -4.63
C LYS A 55 12.51 9.43 -3.56
N HIS A 56 12.30 8.88 -2.36
CA HIS A 56 13.18 9.10 -1.20
C HIS A 56 13.94 7.84 -0.77
N THR A 57 14.00 6.81 -1.61
CA THR A 57 14.76 5.58 -1.36
C THR A 57 16.24 5.75 -1.66
N LEU A 58 16.99 6.25 -0.67
CA LEU A 58 18.41 5.98 -0.51
C LEU A 58 18.54 5.03 0.68
N PHE A 59 18.99 3.80 0.43
CA PHE A 59 19.26 2.83 1.50
C PHE A 59 20.76 2.82 1.80
N ASP A 60 21.07 2.80 3.09
CA ASP A 60 22.43 2.64 3.61
C ASP A 60 22.35 1.91 4.97
N GLY A 61 23.37 1.10 5.27
CA GLY A 61 23.44 0.19 6.42
C GLY A 61 22.83 -1.20 6.18
N GLU A 62 22.55 -1.93 7.26
CA GLU A 62 21.97 -3.28 7.22
C GLU A 62 20.50 -3.25 6.75
N ILE A 63 20.20 -4.05 5.71
CA ILE A 63 18.89 -4.16 5.09
C ILE A 63 18.45 -5.62 5.15
N GLU A 64 17.26 -5.87 5.68
CA GLU A 64 16.59 -7.15 5.63
C GLU A 64 15.73 -7.24 4.36
N LEU A 65 15.79 -8.40 3.72
CA LEU A 65 15.06 -8.70 2.48
C LEU A 65 14.00 -9.75 2.80
N ASP A 66 12.74 -9.49 2.43
CA ASP A 66 11.66 -10.47 2.57
C ASP A 66 10.73 -10.51 1.34
N GLU A 67 10.10 -11.65 1.12
CA GLU A 67 9.15 -11.88 0.03
C GLU A 67 7.75 -12.16 0.58
N SER A 68 6.83 -11.24 0.29
CA SER A 68 5.41 -11.39 0.63
C SER A 68 4.57 -11.68 -0.60
N TYR A 69 3.57 -12.56 -0.49
CA TYR A 69 2.68 -12.91 -1.60
C TYR A 69 1.23 -12.53 -1.27
N PHE A 70 0.66 -11.59 -2.03
CA PHE A 70 -0.68 -11.06 -1.80
C PHE A 70 -1.71 -11.63 -2.80
N GLY A 71 -2.96 -11.76 -2.35
CA GLY A 71 -4.05 -12.24 -3.20
C GLY A 71 -4.12 -13.76 -3.34
N GLY A 72 -4.57 -14.24 -4.50
CA GLY A 72 -4.68 -15.68 -4.78
C GLY A 72 -5.69 -16.41 -3.89
N ARG A 73 -6.76 -15.74 -3.45
CA ARG A 73 -7.81 -16.33 -2.61
C ARG A 73 -8.64 -17.33 -3.44
N ARG A 74 -8.09 -18.52 -3.64
CA ARG A 74 -8.67 -19.63 -4.42
C ARG A 74 -8.46 -20.96 -3.70
N LYS A 75 -9.30 -21.96 -4.00
CA LYS A 75 -9.05 -23.35 -3.59
C LYS A 75 -7.91 -23.94 -4.43
N GLY A 76 -7.03 -24.75 -3.85
CA GLY A 76 -5.90 -25.39 -4.55
C GLY A 76 -4.54 -25.17 -3.87
N GLN A 77 -3.45 -25.31 -4.65
CA GLN A 77 -2.06 -25.19 -4.16
C GLN A 77 -1.83 -23.90 -3.34
N ARG A 78 -1.13 -24.05 -2.21
CA ARG A 78 -0.76 -22.98 -1.29
C ARG A 78 0.73 -22.64 -1.42
N GLY A 79 1.20 -21.59 -0.73
CA GLY A 79 2.61 -21.18 -0.76
C GLY A 79 3.00 -20.34 -1.99
N ARG A 80 4.31 -20.30 -2.30
CA ARG A 80 4.95 -19.43 -3.30
C ARG A 80 4.61 -19.77 -4.76
N GLY A 81 4.23 -21.02 -5.05
CA GLY A 81 3.85 -21.49 -6.40
C GLY A 81 2.35 -21.38 -6.72
N ALA A 82 1.53 -20.84 -5.81
CA ALA A 82 0.10 -20.73 -6.02
C ALA A 82 -0.23 -19.64 -7.05
N ALA A 83 -0.81 -20.03 -8.19
CA ALA A 83 -1.16 -19.05 -9.23
C ALA A 83 -2.22 -18.05 -8.76
N GLY A 84 -2.14 -16.82 -9.30
CA GLY A 84 -2.98 -15.69 -8.93
C GLY A 84 -2.52 -14.94 -7.67
N LYS A 85 -1.33 -15.25 -7.14
CA LYS A 85 -0.67 -14.42 -6.12
C LYS A 85 0.25 -13.41 -6.79
N VAL A 86 0.29 -12.21 -6.23
CA VAL A 86 1.20 -11.14 -6.63
C VAL A 86 2.38 -11.15 -5.64
N PRO A 87 3.60 -11.48 -6.09
CA PRO A 87 4.78 -11.39 -5.24
C PRO A 87 5.19 -9.93 -5.06
N VAL A 88 5.57 -9.61 -3.83
CA VAL A 88 6.03 -8.30 -3.40
C VAL A 88 7.33 -8.49 -2.63
N PHE A 89 8.38 -7.83 -3.10
CA PHE A 89 9.69 -7.82 -2.48
C PHE A 89 9.79 -6.66 -1.50
N GLY A 90 10.03 -6.95 -0.22
CA GLY A 90 10.19 -6.00 0.86
C GLY A 90 11.66 -5.78 1.22
N LEU A 91 12.09 -4.53 1.31
CA LEU A 91 13.34 -4.10 1.91
C LEU A 91 13.03 -3.44 3.25
N LEU A 92 13.45 -4.04 4.37
CA LEU A 92 13.30 -3.46 5.71
C LEU A 92 14.67 -3.01 6.21
N LYS A 93 14.83 -1.71 6.46
CA LYS A 93 15.97 -1.22 7.24
C LYS A 93 15.69 -1.45 8.73
N ARG A 94 16.60 -2.11 9.46
CA ARG A 94 16.47 -2.27 10.92
C ARG A 94 16.35 -0.90 11.60
N GLY A 95 15.26 -0.69 12.35
CA GLY A 95 14.94 0.60 12.96
C GLY A 95 14.59 1.73 11.97
N GLY A 96 14.41 1.40 10.69
CA GLY A 96 14.15 2.36 9.61
C GLY A 96 12.80 2.15 8.93
N LYS A 97 12.71 2.59 7.66
CA LYS A 97 11.49 2.47 6.85
C LYS A 97 11.48 1.15 6.08
N VAL A 98 10.28 0.62 5.86
CA VAL A 98 10.03 -0.51 4.95
C VAL A 98 9.76 0.03 3.55
N TYR A 99 10.40 -0.58 2.56
CA TYR A 99 10.10 -0.38 1.15
C TYR A 99 9.59 -1.67 0.54
N THR A 100 8.67 -1.57 -0.40
CA THR A 100 8.11 -2.74 -1.05
C THR A 100 7.97 -2.49 -2.54
N LYS A 101 8.39 -3.44 -3.36
CA LYS A 101 8.24 -3.41 -4.80
C LYS A 101 7.53 -4.66 -5.29
N VAL A 102 6.49 -4.49 -6.10
CA VAL A 102 5.86 -5.60 -6.80
C VAL A 102 6.85 -6.14 -7.83
N ILE A 103 7.13 -7.43 -7.79
CA ILE A 103 8.04 -8.11 -8.73
C ILE A 103 7.23 -8.99 -9.70
N PRO A 104 7.72 -9.23 -10.92
CA PRO A 104 7.02 -10.11 -11.87
C PRO A 104 7.05 -11.57 -11.42
N ASP A 105 8.17 -12.01 -10.82
CA ASP A 105 8.34 -13.33 -10.21
C ASP A 105 9.52 -13.31 -9.21
N ALA A 106 9.63 -14.35 -8.39
CA ALA A 106 10.72 -14.54 -7.42
C ALA A 106 11.79 -15.54 -7.93
N LYS A 107 12.02 -15.61 -9.25
CA LYS A 107 13.05 -16.51 -9.80
C LYS A 107 14.44 -15.89 -9.60
N SER A 108 15.47 -16.73 -9.53
CA SER A 108 16.88 -16.30 -9.38
C SER A 108 17.38 -15.35 -10.47
N ARG A 109 16.71 -15.28 -11.62
CA ARG A 109 17.00 -14.30 -12.68
C ARG A 109 16.46 -12.90 -12.34
N THR A 110 15.37 -12.83 -11.59
CA THR A 110 14.67 -11.60 -11.22
C THR A 110 15.19 -11.06 -9.88
N LEU A 111 15.55 -11.96 -8.96
CA LEU A 111 16.18 -11.64 -7.68
C LEU A 111 17.59 -12.25 -7.67
N LEU A 112 18.60 -11.39 -7.78
CA LEU A 112 20.00 -11.82 -7.63
C LEU A 112 20.23 -12.20 -6.16
N PRO A 113 20.92 -13.32 -5.88
CA PRO A 113 21.31 -13.68 -4.53
C PRO A 113 22.30 -12.69 -3.92
#